data_AF-A0A916WLV5-F1
#
_entry.id   AF-A0A916WLV5-F1
#
_cell.length_a   1.000
_cell.length_b   1.000
_cell.length_c   1.000
_cell.angle_alpha   90.00
_cell.angle_beta   90.00
_cell.angle_gamma   90.00
#
_symmetry.space_group_name_H-M   'P 1'
#
loop_
_entity.id
_entity.type
_entity.pdbx_description
1 polymer ?
#
loop_
_entity_poly.entity_id
_entity_poly.type
_entity_poly.pdbx_seq_one_letter_code
_entity_poly.pdbx_strand_id
1 'polypeptide(L)'
;MLRCYYLLMKILLRLFASIHALIAVLFAVASLLIVVIAARTGWEALAGGLNAAAAQGIIEAIGLIAVAVVALQIAQTIVEEEVIREVQVSAPTRVRRYLSRFLVVIVIALAVEGLVATFKALHDDPSQLASVAAFLVSVGVLLAGWGVFIRLNTSAEKLEPEAMAEAKSEDKKLE
;
A
#
# COMPACT_ATOMS: atom_id res chain seq x y z
N MET A 1 -31.20 -11.32 -29.23
CA MET A 1 -30.60 -11.90 -28.00
C MET A 1 -29.20 -11.36 -27.71
N LEU A 2 -28.22 -11.44 -28.64
CA LEU A 2 -26.84 -10.94 -28.42
C LEU A 2 -26.74 -9.45 -28.05
N ARG A 3 -27.53 -8.56 -28.66
CA ARG A 3 -27.48 -7.12 -28.39
C ARG A 3 -27.94 -6.74 -26.96
N CYS A 4 -28.88 -7.52 -26.40
CA CYS A 4 -29.34 -7.34 -25.02
C CYS A 4 -28.31 -7.86 -24.01
N TYR A 5 -27.68 -9.00 -24.30
CA TYR A 5 -26.56 -9.53 -23.52
C TYR A 5 -25.34 -8.58 -23.52
N TYR A 6 -25.00 -8.04 -24.68
CA TYR A 6 -23.92 -7.07 -24.84
C TYR A 6 -24.20 -5.76 -24.07
N LEU A 7 -25.43 -5.25 -24.10
CA LEU A 7 -25.83 -4.06 -23.36
C LEU A 7 -25.76 -4.29 -21.83
N LEU A 8 -26.25 -5.44 -21.35
CA LEU A 8 -26.19 -5.83 -19.95
C LEU A 8 -24.75 -5.95 -19.46
N MET A 9 -23.88 -6.60 -20.25
CA MET A 9 -22.46 -6.73 -19.93
C MET A 9 -21.75 -5.37 -19.88
N LYS A 10 -22.09 -4.44 -20.79
CA LYS A 10 -21.52 -3.08 -20.80
C LYS A 10 -22.02 -2.19 -19.65
N ILE A 11 -23.21 -2.46 -19.12
CA ILE A 11 -23.75 -1.80 -17.92
C ILE A 11 -23.05 -2.38 -16.68
N LEU A 12 -22.93 -3.71 -16.61
CA LEU A 12 -22.29 -4.41 -15.51
C LEU A 12 -20.82 -3.99 -15.35
N LEU A 13 -20.05 -3.93 -16.43
CA LEU A 13 -18.66 -3.49 -16.41
C LEU A 13 -18.52 -2.02 -15.96
N ARG A 14 -19.41 -1.14 -16.44
CA ARG A 14 -19.43 0.26 -15.98
C ARG A 14 -19.80 0.39 -14.51
N LEU A 15 -20.71 -0.46 -14.01
CA LEU A 15 -21.06 -0.49 -12.60
C LEU A 15 -19.85 -0.90 -11.75
N PHE A 16 -19.13 -1.97 -12.14
CA PHE A 16 -17.91 -2.39 -11.45
C PHE A 16 -16.85 -1.28 -11.44
N ALA A 17 -16.56 -0.65 -12.58
CA ALA A 17 -15.62 0.47 -12.63
C ALA A 17 -16.05 1.64 -11.74
N SER A 18 -17.35 1.97 -11.71
CA SER A 18 -17.88 3.05 -10.87
C SER A 18 -17.74 2.74 -9.38
N ILE A 19 -17.95 1.49 -8.96
CA ILE A 19 -17.79 1.06 -7.58
C ILE A 19 -16.31 1.15 -7.17
N HIS A 20 -15.38 0.66 -7.98
CA HIS A 20 -13.95 0.77 -7.70
C HIS A 20 -13.50 2.23 -7.61
N ALA A 21 -13.98 3.09 -8.51
CA ALA A 21 -13.70 4.52 -8.46
C ALA A 21 -14.22 5.16 -7.15
N LEU A 22 -15.44 4.81 -6.70
CA LEU A 22 -15.97 5.27 -5.42
C LEU A 22 -15.10 4.81 -4.25
N ILE A 23 -14.70 3.53 -4.22
CA ILE A 23 -13.82 2.99 -3.17
C ILE A 23 -12.49 3.74 -3.13
N ALA A 24 -11.87 3.98 -4.29
CA ALA A 24 -10.62 4.74 -4.36
C ALA A 24 -10.77 6.17 -3.83
N VAL A 25 -11.87 6.85 -4.16
CA VAL A 25 -12.17 8.19 -3.63
C VAL A 25 -12.32 8.14 -2.11
N LEU A 26 -13.01 7.13 -1.56
CA LEU A 26 -13.17 6.97 -0.11
C LEU A 26 -11.81 6.75 0.58
N PHE A 27 -10.92 5.93 0.02
CA PHE A 27 -9.56 5.76 0.55
C PHE A 27 -8.76 7.05 0.50
N ALA A 28 -8.85 7.83 -0.59
CA ALA A 28 -8.16 9.10 -0.71
C ALA A 28 -8.68 10.13 0.31
N VAL A 29 -10.00 10.23 0.49
CA VAL A 29 -10.61 11.10 1.50
C VAL A 29 -10.21 10.66 2.91
N ALA A 30 -10.25 9.37 3.21
CA ALA A 30 -9.82 8.85 4.50
C ALA A 30 -8.34 9.17 4.78
N SER A 31 -7.46 8.99 3.80
CA SER A 31 -6.05 9.36 3.88
C SER A 31 -5.89 10.85 4.24
N LEU A 32 -6.59 11.75 3.53
CA LEU A 32 -6.54 13.19 3.81
C LEU A 32 -7.03 13.52 5.23
N LEU A 33 -8.11 12.89 5.69
CA LEU A 33 -8.62 13.08 7.05
C LEU A 33 -7.59 12.62 8.10
N ILE A 34 -6.94 11.47 7.88
CA ILE A 34 -5.89 10.97 8.78
C ILE A 34 -4.69 11.92 8.78
N VAL A 35 -4.28 12.49 7.64
CA VAL A 35 -3.22 13.51 7.59
C VAL A 35 -3.58 14.74 8.42
N VAL A 36 -4.83 15.22 8.32
CA VAL A 36 -5.30 16.36 9.12
C VAL A 36 -5.26 16.03 10.61
N ILE A 37 -5.71 14.83 11.00
CA ILE A 37 -5.65 14.37 12.39
C ILE A 37 -4.20 14.30 12.86
N ALA A 38 -3.29 13.71 12.06
CA ALA A 38 -1.88 13.62 12.39
C ALA A 38 -1.22 15.00 12.59
N ALA A 39 -1.50 15.93 11.69
CA ALA A 39 -1.00 17.30 11.79
C ALA A 39 -1.50 17.99 13.06
N ARG A 40 -2.78 17.78 13.40
CA ARG A 40 -3.36 18.30 14.64
C ARG A 40 -2.73 17.66 15.88
N THR A 41 -2.56 16.34 15.91
CA THR A 41 -1.89 15.62 16.99
C THR A 41 -0.47 16.14 17.22
N GLY A 42 0.30 16.32 16.14
CA GLY A 42 1.65 16.85 16.24
C GLY A 42 1.70 18.30 16.71
N TRP A 43 0.74 19.13 16.28
CA TRP A 43 0.63 20.52 16.72
C TRP A 43 0.29 20.62 18.21
N GLU A 44 -0.71 19.86 18.68
CA GLU A 44 -1.10 19.81 20.09
C GLU A 44 0.05 19.31 20.97
N ALA A 45 0.81 18.31 20.50
CA ALA A 45 2.01 17.81 21.18
C ALA A 45 3.08 18.91 21.36
N LEU A 46 3.38 19.67 20.30
CA LEU A 46 4.35 20.78 20.36
C LEU A 46 3.87 21.95 21.21
N ALA A 47 2.57 22.25 21.19
CA ALA A 47 1.97 23.30 22.02
C ALA A 47 2.10 23.00 23.52
N GLY A 48 2.25 21.73 23.91
CA GLY A 48 2.55 21.28 25.28
C GLY A 48 4.01 21.47 25.72
N GLY A 49 4.89 21.99 24.84
CA GLY A 49 6.32 22.21 25.10
C GLY A 49 7.22 21.06 24.62
N LEU A 50 8.54 21.26 24.62
CA LEU A 50 9.50 20.27 24.12
C LEU A 50 9.93 19.28 25.22
N ASN A 51 9.04 18.34 25.55
CA ASN A 51 9.26 17.33 26.58
C ASN A 51 9.01 15.90 26.06
N ALA A 52 9.13 14.90 26.94
CA ALA A 52 8.92 13.49 26.58
C ALA A 52 7.49 13.22 26.06
N ALA A 53 6.48 13.89 26.62
CA ALA A 53 5.09 13.74 26.16
C ALA A 53 4.91 14.28 24.73
N ALA A 54 5.56 15.40 24.40
CA ALA A 54 5.57 15.91 23.04
C ALA A 54 6.26 14.95 22.07
N ALA A 55 7.37 14.33 22.47
CA ALA A 55 8.02 13.29 21.67
C ALA A 55 7.08 12.11 21.38
N GLN A 56 6.32 11.64 22.37
CA GLN A 56 5.32 10.58 22.20
C GLN A 56 4.20 10.99 21.24
N GLY A 57 3.67 12.21 21.37
CA GLY A 57 2.66 12.74 20.45
C GLY A 57 3.15 12.90 19.01
N ILE A 58 4.43 13.27 18.80
CA ILE A 58 5.04 13.30 17.47
C ILE A 58 5.18 11.89 16.90
N ILE A 59 5.58 10.91 17.69
CA ILE A 59 5.68 9.51 17.26
C ILE A 59 4.30 8.97 16.85
N GLU A 60 3.25 9.30 17.60
CA GLU A 60 1.87 8.93 17.24
C GLU A 60 1.41 9.60 15.94
N ALA A 61 1.72 10.90 15.75
CA ALA A 61 1.45 11.60 14.49
C ALA A 61 2.17 10.94 13.29
N ILE A 62 3.41 10.49 13.47
CA ILE A 62 4.16 9.76 12.42
C ILE A 62 3.46 8.44 12.07
N GLY A 63 2.95 7.70 13.05
CA GLY A 63 2.16 6.48 12.82
C GLY A 63 0.90 6.75 11.98
N LEU A 64 0.15 7.80 12.33
CA LEU A 64 -1.03 8.22 11.55
C LEU A 64 -0.66 8.59 10.11
N ILE A 65 0.46 9.30 9.90
CA ILE A 65 0.96 9.61 8.54
C ILE A 65 1.28 8.31 7.78
N ALA A 66 1.92 7.32 8.40
CA ALA A 66 2.21 6.05 7.76
C ALA A 66 0.94 5.33 7.29
N VAL A 67 -0.12 5.31 8.12
CA VAL A 67 -1.43 4.76 7.75
C VAL A 67 -2.05 5.54 6.58
N ALA A 68 -1.97 6.88 6.60
CA ALA A 68 -2.48 7.70 5.52
C ALA A 68 -1.77 7.44 4.19
N VAL A 69 -0.45 7.26 4.21
CA VAL A 69 0.35 6.93 3.01
C VAL A 69 -0.11 5.60 2.42
N VAL A 70 -0.31 4.57 3.25
CA VAL A 70 -0.83 3.27 2.79
C VAL A 70 -2.22 3.43 2.17
N ALA A 71 -3.13 4.14 2.83
CA ALA A 71 -4.47 4.37 2.30
C ALA A 71 -4.44 5.08 0.92
N LEU A 72 -3.55 6.06 0.75
CA LEU A 72 -3.38 6.76 -0.52
C LEU A 72 -2.79 5.85 -1.60
N GLN A 73 -1.81 5.01 -1.25
CA GLN A 73 -1.22 4.03 -2.16
C GLN A 73 -2.28 3.05 -2.68
N ILE A 74 -3.17 2.59 -1.79
CA ILE A 74 -4.29 1.71 -2.14
C ILE A 74 -5.27 2.43 -3.08
N ALA A 75 -5.60 3.69 -2.82
CA ALA A 75 -6.44 4.48 -3.70
C ALA A 75 -5.83 4.60 -5.11
N GLN A 76 -4.55 4.93 -5.20
CA GLN A 76 -3.81 5.04 -6.47
C GLN A 76 -3.83 3.71 -7.23
N THR A 77 -3.50 2.62 -6.55
CA THR A 77 -3.59 1.26 -7.08
C THR A 77 -4.95 0.95 -7.68
N ILE A 78 -6.05 1.22 -6.96
CA ILE A 78 -7.40 0.89 -7.44
C ILE A 78 -7.72 1.72 -8.68
N VAL A 79 -7.34 3.00 -8.70
CA VAL A 79 -7.54 3.86 -9.87
C VAL A 79 -6.74 3.34 -11.07
N GLU A 80 -5.46 3.03 -10.89
CA GLU A 80 -4.57 2.57 -11.96
C GLU A 80 -5.02 1.23 -12.54
N GLU A 81 -5.36 0.26 -11.70
CA GLU A 81 -5.59 -1.13 -12.11
C GLU A 81 -7.05 -1.45 -12.45
N GLU A 82 -8.03 -0.83 -11.77
CA GLU A 82 -9.45 -1.19 -11.92
C GLU A 82 -10.30 -0.12 -12.63
N VAL A 83 -9.84 1.15 -12.62
CA VAL A 83 -10.60 2.27 -13.21
C VAL A 83 -10.03 2.71 -14.56
N ILE A 84 -8.71 2.93 -14.63
CA ILE A 84 -8.03 3.42 -15.84
C ILE A 84 -7.67 2.25 -16.79
N ARG A 85 -7.44 1.06 -16.25
CA ARG A 85 -6.89 -0.04 -17.05
C ARG A 85 -7.91 -0.61 -18.03
N GLU A 86 -7.76 -0.23 -19.30
CA GLU A 86 -8.52 -0.83 -20.39
C GLU A 86 -7.92 -2.19 -20.74
N VAL A 87 -8.63 -3.27 -20.38
CA VAL A 87 -8.39 -4.70 -20.67
C VAL A 87 -7.19 -4.98 -21.58
N GLN A 88 -6.03 -5.22 -20.96
CA GLN A 88 -4.96 -6.01 -21.56
C GLN A 88 -4.53 -7.06 -20.55
N VAL A 89 -4.58 -8.32 -21.00
CA VAL A 89 -4.05 -9.48 -20.28
C VAL A 89 -2.62 -9.14 -19.90
N SER A 90 -2.41 -8.79 -18.63
CA SER A 90 -1.13 -8.38 -18.10
C SER A 90 -0.12 -9.47 -18.41
N ALA A 91 0.90 -9.16 -19.23
CA ALA A 91 2.05 -10.06 -19.32
C ALA A 91 2.48 -10.43 -17.88
N PRO A 92 2.66 -11.73 -17.55
CA PRO A 92 2.89 -12.19 -16.18
C PRO A 92 4.00 -11.44 -15.44
N THR A 93 4.93 -10.82 -16.16
CA THR A 93 6.01 -9.96 -15.67
C THR A 93 5.52 -8.63 -15.08
N ARG A 94 4.51 -7.98 -15.67
CA ARG A 94 3.95 -6.70 -15.18
C ARG A 94 3.27 -6.86 -13.81
N VAL A 95 2.45 -7.91 -13.65
CA VAL A 95 1.77 -8.22 -12.38
C VAL A 95 2.79 -8.45 -11.25
N ARG A 96 3.88 -9.19 -11.54
CA ARG A 96 4.94 -9.45 -10.56
C ARG A 96 5.68 -8.18 -10.13
N ARG A 97 6.01 -7.29 -11.07
CA ARG A 97 6.68 -6.01 -10.77
C ARG A 97 5.78 -5.10 -9.92
N TYR A 98 4.50 -5.04 -10.26
CA TYR A 98 3.48 -4.32 -9.51
C TYR A 98 3.34 -4.86 -8.08
N LEU A 99 3.07 -6.17 -7.94
CA LEU A 99 2.93 -6.82 -6.63
C LEU A 99 4.17 -6.65 -5.75
N SER A 100 5.36 -6.68 -6.35
CA SER A 100 6.61 -6.48 -5.62
C SER A 100 6.74 -5.06 -5.07
N ARG A 101 6.42 -4.04 -5.87
CA ARG A 101 6.44 -2.64 -5.42
C ARG A 101 5.41 -2.41 -4.31
N PHE A 102 4.20 -2.93 -4.51
CA PHE A 102 3.11 -2.80 -3.55
C PHE A 102 3.45 -3.48 -2.20
N LEU A 103 3.99 -4.69 -2.22
CA LEU A 103 4.36 -5.42 -1.00
C LEU A 103 5.48 -4.72 -0.23
N VAL A 104 6.48 -4.14 -0.91
CA VAL A 104 7.54 -3.36 -0.25
C VAL A 104 6.97 -2.16 0.50
N VAL A 105 6.03 -1.42 -0.12
CA VAL A 105 5.37 -0.29 0.54
C VAL A 105 4.62 -0.74 1.80
N ILE A 106 3.86 -1.84 1.71
CA ILE A 106 3.15 -2.40 2.87
C ILE A 106 4.14 -2.77 3.99
N VAL A 107 5.22 -3.46 3.65
CA VAL A 107 6.23 -3.88 4.64
C VAL A 107 6.87 -2.67 5.32
N ILE A 108 7.22 -1.63 4.56
CA ILE A 108 7.76 -0.38 5.13
C ILE A 108 6.76 0.25 6.09
N ALA A 109 5.49 0.34 5.70
CA ALA A 109 4.46 0.91 6.55
C ALA A 109 4.24 0.11 7.84
N LEU A 110 4.16 -1.23 7.75
CA LEU A 110 4.05 -2.10 8.91
C LEU A 110 5.29 -1.98 9.81
N ALA A 111 6.48 -1.81 9.25
CA ALA A 111 7.70 -1.60 10.04
C ALA A 111 7.65 -0.27 10.82
N VAL A 112 7.17 0.81 10.19
CA VAL A 112 6.96 2.10 10.86
C VAL A 112 5.90 1.97 11.97
N GLU A 113 4.79 1.28 11.70
CA GLU A 113 3.76 1.01 12.70
C GLU A 113 4.29 0.21 13.89
N GLY A 114 5.15 -0.78 13.62
CA GLY A 114 5.80 -1.59 14.65
C GLY A 114 6.76 -0.78 15.52
N LEU A 115 7.45 0.22 14.93
CA LEU A 115 8.29 1.14 15.69
C LEU A 115 7.44 2.02 16.62
N VAL A 116 6.33 2.59 16.11
CA VAL A 116 5.39 3.39 16.90
C VAL A 116 4.81 2.57 18.05
N ALA A 117 4.35 1.35 17.76
CA ALA A 117 3.84 0.41 18.75
C ALA A 117 4.90 0.04 19.80
N THR A 118 6.17 -0.09 19.41
CA THR A 118 7.28 -0.37 20.34
C THR A 118 7.47 0.79 21.31
N PHE A 119 7.50 2.02 20.82
CA PHE A 119 7.60 3.20 21.68
C PHE A 119 6.43 3.30 22.65
N LYS A 120 5.21 3.03 22.17
CA LYS A 120 4.00 3.04 22.99
C LYS A 120 4.05 1.98 24.08
N ALA A 121 4.39 0.74 23.74
CA ALA A 121 4.53 -0.34 24.71
C ALA A 121 5.66 -0.08 25.74
N LEU A 122 6.78 0.53 25.34
CA LEU A 122 7.86 0.87 26.27
C LEU A 122 7.45 1.90 27.33
N HIS A 123 6.57 2.84 26.99
CA HIS A 123 6.20 3.96 27.87
C HIS A 123 4.88 3.73 28.60
N ASP A 124 3.88 3.13 27.95
CA ASP A 124 2.52 3.01 28.49
C ASP A 124 2.30 1.66 29.19
N ASP A 125 2.66 0.55 28.53
CA ASP A 125 2.39 -0.80 29.02
C ASP A 125 3.43 -1.82 28.53
N PRO A 126 4.50 -2.05 29.32
CA PRO A 126 5.57 -2.98 28.95
C PRO A 126 5.11 -4.43 28.78
N SER A 127 3.93 -4.81 29.29
CA SER A 127 3.39 -6.17 29.12
C SER A 127 3.07 -6.48 27.64
N GLN A 128 2.87 -5.45 26.81
CA GLN A 128 2.60 -5.60 25.37
C GLN A 128 3.86 -5.77 24.52
N LEU A 129 5.07 -5.63 25.09
CA LEU A 129 6.33 -5.74 24.34
C LEU A 129 6.48 -7.08 23.63
N ALA A 130 5.98 -8.17 24.21
CA ALA A 130 5.98 -9.49 23.57
C ALA A 130 5.10 -9.51 22.32
N SER A 131 3.91 -8.91 22.38
CA SER A 131 3.00 -8.79 21.23
C SER A 131 3.58 -7.92 20.13
N VAL A 132 4.22 -6.80 20.48
CA VAL A 132 4.89 -5.92 19.52
C VAL A 132 6.09 -6.61 18.87
N ALA A 133 6.87 -7.36 19.64
CA ALA A 133 7.97 -8.17 19.10
C ALA A 133 7.45 -9.24 18.12
N ALA A 134 6.35 -9.92 18.44
CA ALA A 134 5.72 -10.89 17.55
C ALA A 134 5.19 -10.25 16.25
N PHE A 135 4.64 -9.04 16.34
CA PHE A 135 4.25 -8.24 15.19
C PHE A 135 5.45 -7.92 14.29
N LEU A 136 6.55 -7.40 14.87
CA LEU A 136 7.79 -7.11 14.11
C LEU A 136 8.41 -8.36 13.47
N VAL A 137 8.39 -9.50 14.17
CA VAL A 137 8.83 -10.78 13.60
C VAL A 137 7.96 -11.16 12.40
N SER A 138 6.65 -10.96 12.49
CA SER A 138 5.71 -11.23 11.39
C SER A 138 5.97 -10.32 10.17
N VAL A 139 6.31 -9.05 10.38
CA VAL A 139 6.78 -8.14 9.31
C VAL A 139 8.07 -8.66 8.68
N GLY A 140 9.03 -9.15 9.48
CA GLY A 140 10.25 -9.78 9.00
C GLY A 140 9.99 -11.05 8.17
N VAL A 141 9.03 -11.87 8.58
CA VAL A 141 8.60 -13.07 7.84
C VAL A 141 7.96 -12.68 6.50
N LEU A 142 7.12 -11.63 6.46
CA LEU A 142 6.54 -11.12 5.22
C LEU A 142 7.64 -10.65 4.25
N LEU A 143 8.63 -9.91 4.74
CA LEU A 143 9.77 -9.46 3.95
C LEU A 143 10.62 -10.62 3.44
N ALA A 144 10.89 -11.62 4.28
CA ALA A 144 11.62 -12.83 3.89
C ALA A 144 10.84 -13.63 2.84
N GLY A 145 9.52 -13.77 3.01
CA GLY A 145 8.62 -14.40 2.04
C GLY A 145 8.64 -13.70 0.69
N TRP A 146 8.66 -12.35 0.69
CA TRP A 146 8.85 -11.57 -0.53
C TRP A 146 10.22 -11.82 -1.19
N GLY A 147 11.31 -11.86 -0.40
CA GLY A 147 12.64 -12.19 -0.92
C GLY A 147 12.70 -13.58 -1.56
N VAL A 148 12.05 -14.57 -0.95
CA VAL A 148 11.89 -15.91 -1.53
C VAL A 148 11.05 -15.87 -2.80
N PHE A 149 9.92 -15.16 -2.80
CA PHE A 149 9.07 -14.99 -3.98
C PHE A 149 9.85 -14.40 -5.15
N ILE A 150 10.66 -13.36 -4.94
CA ILE A 150 11.52 -12.81 -5.99
C ILE A 150 12.48 -13.87 -6.51
N ARG A 151 13.23 -14.53 -5.62
CA ARG A 151 14.25 -15.53 -6.00
C ARG A 151 13.66 -16.67 -6.84
N LEU A 152 12.47 -17.14 -6.51
CA LEU A 152 11.78 -18.18 -7.26
C LEU A 152 11.25 -17.67 -8.61
N ASN A 153 10.84 -16.40 -8.69
CA ASN A 153 10.33 -15.81 -9.92
C ASN A 153 11.43 -15.36 -10.90
N THR A 154 12.64 -15.08 -10.44
CA THR A 154 13.80 -14.78 -11.31
C THR A 154 14.11 -15.94 -12.27
N SER A 155 13.81 -17.18 -11.90
CA SER A 155 13.95 -18.34 -12.78
C SER A 155 12.95 -18.35 -13.93
N ALA A 156 11.75 -17.79 -13.73
CA ALA A 156 10.72 -17.66 -14.76
C ALA A 156 11.04 -16.52 -15.75
N GLU A 157 11.64 -15.41 -15.29
CA GLU A 157 12.07 -14.31 -16.15
C GLU A 157 13.15 -14.73 -17.16
N LYS A 158 13.99 -15.72 -16.81
CA LYS A 158 15.02 -16.26 -17.71
C LYS A 158 14.47 -17.19 -18.80
N LEU A 159 13.21 -17.62 -18.69
CA LEU A 159 12.58 -18.54 -19.64
C LEU A 159 11.82 -17.81 -20.77
N GLU A 160 11.49 -16.51 -20.61
CA GLU A 160 10.80 -15.70 -21.63
C GLU A 160 11.55 -14.40 -21.99
N PRO A 161 12.70 -14.50 -22.69
CA PRO A 161 13.52 -13.33 -23.04
C PRO A 161 12.81 -12.32 -23.96
N GLU A 162 11.84 -12.76 -24.78
CA GLU A 162 11.09 -11.88 -25.70
C GLU A 162 10.10 -10.96 -24.96
N ALA A 163 9.40 -11.47 -23.93
CA ALA A 163 8.48 -10.66 -23.11
C ALA A 163 9.22 -9.59 -22.28
N MET A 164 10.47 -9.86 -21.87
CA MET A 164 11.32 -8.86 -21.24
C MET A 164 11.77 -7.76 -22.21
N ALA A 165 12.03 -8.10 -23.48
CA ALA A 165 12.41 -7.11 -24.50
C ALA A 165 11.23 -6.18 -24.84
N GLU A 166 10.02 -6.74 -24.94
CA GLU A 166 8.79 -5.97 -25.19
C GLU A 166 8.47 -5.01 -24.03
N ALA A 167 8.50 -5.50 -22.77
CA ALA A 167 8.30 -4.65 -21.60
C ALA A 167 9.34 -3.52 -21.47
N LYS A 168 10.60 -3.79 -21.82
CA LYS A 168 11.68 -2.78 -21.81
C LYS A 168 11.53 -1.75 -22.94
N SER A 169 10.82 -2.11 -24.01
CA SER A 169 10.50 -1.21 -25.13
C SER A 169 9.29 -0.31 -24.83
N GLU A 170 8.35 -0.77 -24.01
CA GLU A 170 7.21 0.02 -23.53
C GLU A 170 7.65 1.11 -22.52
N ASP A 171 8.50 0.76 -21.55
CA ASP A 171 9.03 1.73 -20.56
C ASP A 171 9.77 2.90 -21.27
N LYS A 172 10.36 2.65 -22.45
CA LYS A 172 11.09 3.65 -23.24
C LYS A 172 10.23 4.61 -24.05
N LYS A 173 8.92 4.35 -24.17
CA LYS A 173 7.97 5.23 -24.88
C LYS A 173 7.24 6.21 -23.96
N LEU A 174 7.45 6.08 -22.64
CA LEU A 174 6.81 6.89 -21.61
C LEU A 174 7.78 7.91 -20.96
N GLU A 175 9.06 7.91 -21.36
CA GLU A 175 10.03 8.99 -21.12
C GLU A 175 9.99 10.00 -22.28
#